data_AF-A0A519VQS7-F1
#
_entry.id   AF-A0A519VQS7-F1
#
_cell.length_a   1.000
_cell.length_b   1.000
_cell.length_c   1.000
_cell.angle_alpha   90.00
_cell.angle_beta   90.00
_cell.angle_gamma   90.00
#
_symmetry.space_group_name_H-M   'P 1'
#
loop_
_entity.id
_entity.type
_entity.pdbx_description
1 polymer ?
#
loop_
_entity_poly.entity_id
_entity_poly.type
_entity_poly.pdbx_seq_one_letter_code
_entity_poly.pdbx_strand_id
1 'polypeptide(L)'
;MKATELARRQPVWLALSEFYLDTELQPADFRRIQTVFDQSSYSAQEIRQIDYEEVGPVLVGNLLSMAGEWAGFDEAAVLAAVSKQAAKNVKIRTRFPIRWLWQRGIDYFNEDYFRRVFAS
;
A
#
# COMPACT_ATOMS: atom_id res chain seq x y z
N MET A 1 2.56 13.76 10.69
CA MET A 1 3.77 13.45 9.89
C MET A 1 4.41 14.75 9.42
N LYS A 2 5.75 14.86 9.34
CA LYS A 2 6.44 16.07 8.81
C LYS A 2 6.21 16.19 7.29
N ALA A 3 6.25 17.40 6.74
CA ALA A 3 6.02 17.64 5.30
C ALA A 3 6.99 16.86 4.39
N THR A 4 8.29 16.81 4.75
CA THR A 4 9.29 16.04 4.01
C THR A 4 9.01 14.53 4.01
N GLU A 5 8.51 13.99 5.13
CA GLU A 5 8.13 12.58 5.22
C GLU A 5 6.86 12.30 4.42
N LEU A 6 5.89 13.21 4.45
CA LEU A 6 4.68 13.11 3.62
C LEU A 6 5.03 13.06 2.13
N ALA A 7 5.94 13.94 1.67
CA ALA A 7 6.39 13.96 0.29
C ALA A 7 7.07 12.64 -0.15
N ARG A 8 7.74 11.93 0.76
CA ARG A 8 8.31 10.59 0.50
C ARG A 8 7.26 9.48 0.53
N ARG A 9 6.23 9.61 1.38
CA ARG A 9 5.18 8.60 1.56
C ARG A 9 4.17 8.59 0.42
N GLN A 10 3.77 9.75 -0.09
CA GLN A 10 2.70 9.84 -1.10
C GLN A 10 2.99 9.02 -2.38
N PRO A 11 4.19 9.09 -2.99
CA PRO A 11 4.51 8.24 -4.16
C PRO A 11 4.46 6.75 -3.83
N VAL A 12 4.95 6.35 -2.65
CA VAL A 12 4.94 4.96 -2.19
C VAL A 12 3.52 4.48 -1.95
N TRP A 13 2.66 5.31 -1.37
CA TRP A 13 1.25 4.99 -1.18
C TRP A 13 0.54 4.76 -2.50
N LEU A 14 0.75 5.62 -3.49
CA LEU A 14 0.15 5.44 -4.82
C LEU A 14 0.65 4.15 -5.48
N ALA A 15 1.96 3.92 -5.50
CA ALA A 15 2.55 2.72 -6.07
C ALA A 15 2.06 1.42 -5.40
N LEU A 16 1.93 1.40 -4.07
CA LEU A 16 1.34 0.26 -3.35
C LEU A 16 -0.16 0.12 -3.61
N SER A 17 -0.89 1.22 -3.83
CA SER A 17 -2.33 1.18 -4.09
C SER A 17 -2.67 0.44 -5.38
N GLU A 18 -1.77 0.47 -6.35
CA GLU A 18 -1.92 -0.25 -7.62
C GLU A 18 -2.00 -1.76 -7.45
N PHE A 19 -1.43 -2.33 -6.38
CA PHE A 19 -1.53 -3.76 -6.09
C PHE A 19 -2.98 -4.20 -5.79
N TYR A 20 -3.85 -3.25 -5.44
CA TYR A 20 -5.23 -3.48 -5.02
C TYR A 20 -6.26 -3.10 -6.09
N LEU A 21 -5.82 -2.76 -7.31
CA LEU A 21 -6.73 -2.44 -8.41
C LEU A 21 -7.10 -3.73 -9.17
N ASP A 22 -8.29 -3.74 -9.78
CA ASP A 22 -8.75 -4.83 -10.66
C ASP A 22 -8.11 -4.72 -12.05
N THR A 23 -6.78 -4.55 -12.07
CA THR A 23 -5.96 -4.39 -13.28
C THR A 23 -4.68 -5.19 -13.12
N GLU A 24 -4.39 -6.06 -14.09
CA GLU A 24 -3.17 -6.85 -14.10
C GLU A 24 -1.95 -5.98 -14.45
N LEU A 25 -1.05 -5.81 -13.48
CA LEU A 25 0.19 -5.04 -13.65
C LEU A 25 1.12 -5.73 -14.64
N GLN A 26 1.66 -4.93 -15.57
CA GLN A 26 2.57 -5.38 -16.61
C GLN A 26 4.04 -5.23 -16.17
N PRO A 27 5.01 -5.86 -16.87
CA PRO A 27 6.44 -5.71 -16.55
C PRO A 27 6.94 -4.26 -16.50
N ALA A 28 6.34 -3.35 -17.27
CA ALA A 28 6.67 -1.93 -17.23
C ALA A 28 6.19 -1.25 -15.94
N ASP A 29 5.04 -1.66 -15.40
CA ASP A 29 4.49 -1.13 -14.15
C ASP A 29 5.36 -1.54 -12.97
N PHE A 30 5.79 -2.81 -12.92
CA PHE A 30 6.71 -3.28 -11.87
C PHE A 30 8.03 -2.49 -11.85
N ARG A 31 8.61 -2.17 -13.02
CA ARG A 31 9.82 -1.33 -13.10
C ARG A 31 9.58 0.10 -12.62
N ARG A 32 8.42 0.68 -12.97
CA ARG A 32 8.04 2.02 -12.50
C ARG A 32 7.85 2.03 -10.98
N ILE A 33 7.14 1.05 -10.44
CA ILE A 33 6.90 0.88 -9.00
C ILE A 33 8.22 0.68 -8.25
N GLN A 34 9.12 -0.17 -8.77
CA GLN A 34 10.47 -0.34 -8.22
C GLN A 34 11.24 0.98 -8.17
N THR A 35 11.20 1.76 -9.25
CA THR A 35 11.87 3.07 -9.31
C THR A 35 11.34 4.01 -8.22
N VAL A 36 10.03 4.03 -7.98
CA VAL A 36 9.42 4.81 -6.89
C VAL A 36 9.92 4.35 -5.52
N PHE A 37 10.00 3.04 -5.31
CA PHE A 37 10.50 2.45 -4.06
C PHE A 37 11.97 2.79 -3.82
N ASP A 38 12.82 2.68 -4.83
CA ASP A 38 14.25 3.00 -4.72
C ASP A 38 14.46 4.50 -4.40
N GLN A 39 13.72 5.38 -5.06
CA GLN A 39 13.78 6.83 -4.82
C GLN A 39 13.26 7.23 -3.44
N SER A 40 12.37 6.44 -2.84
CA SER A 40 11.80 6.74 -1.52
C SER A 40 12.81 6.61 -0.38
N SER A 41 13.91 5.89 -0.59
CA SER A 41 14.91 5.53 0.44
C SER A 41 14.33 4.69 1.61
N TYR A 42 13.19 4.02 1.42
CA TYR A 42 12.71 2.99 2.35
C TYR A 42 13.27 1.63 1.96
N SER A 43 13.61 0.81 2.95
CA SER A 43 13.92 -0.60 2.74
C SER A 43 12.68 -1.38 2.30
N ALA A 44 12.87 -2.54 1.66
CA ALA A 44 11.78 -3.44 1.31
C ALA A 44 10.92 -3.85 2.53
N GLN A 45 11.53 -3.96 3.71
CA GLN A 45 10.79 -4.23 4.95
C GLN A 45 9.92 -3.04 5.38
N GLU A 46 10.43 -1.81 5.27
CA GLU A 46 9.65 -0.60 5.57
C GLU A 46 8.51 -0.40 4.58
N ILE A 47 8.71 -0.71 3.29
CA ILE A 47 7.65 -0.65 2.26
C ILE A 47 6.53 -1.64 2.59
N ARG A 48 6.87 -2.89 2.93
CA ARG A 48 5.86 -3.85 3.42
C ARG A 48 5.15 -3.33 4.67
N GLN A 49 5.90 -2.68 5.58
CA GLN A 49 5.32 -2.13 6.80
C GLN A 49 4.33 -0.99 6.51
N ILE A 50 4.64 -0.13 5.55
CA ILE A 50 3.74 0.90 5.01
C ILE A 50 2.48 0.25 4.47
N ASP A 51 2.61 -0.79 3.67
CA ASP A 51 1.48 -1.51 3.09
C ASP A 51 0.56 -2.08 4.19
N TYR A 52 1.13 -2.78 5.17
CA TYR A 52 0.36 -3.38 6.26
C TYR A 52 -0.38 -2.36 7.14
N GLU A 53 0.21 -1.19 7.40
CA GLU A 53 -0.28 -0.24 8.41
C GLU A 53 -1.05 0.95 7.83
N GLU A 54 -0.79 1.30 6.57
CA GLU A 54 -1.28 2.54 5.97
C GLU A 54 -2.15 2.27 4.75
N VAL A 55 -1.67 1.50 3.76
CA VAL A 55 -2.37 1.31 2.47
C VAL A 55 -3.39 0.17 2.51
N GLY A 56 -2.95 -1.06 2.81
CA GLY A 56 -3.81 -2.24 2.90
C GLY A 56 -5.04 -2.08 3.80
N PRO A 57 -4.97 -1.44 4.99
CA PRO A 57 -6.15 -1.17 5.81
C PRO A 57 -7.25 -0.37 5.11
N VAL A 58 -6.89 0.51 4.18
CA VAL A 58 -7.81 1.37 3.43
C VAL A 58 -8.37 0.59 2.25
N LEU A 59 -7.51 -0.08 1.50
CA LEU A 59 -7.89 -0.65 0.20
C LEU A 59 -8.49 -2.06 0.28
N VAL A 60 -8.07 -2.91 1.21
CA VAL A 60 -8.70 -4.23 1.41
C VAL A 60 -10.17 -4.11 1.83
N GLY A 61 -10.51 -3.10 2.62
CA GLY A 61 -11.90 -2.83 2.98
C GLY A 61 -12.74 -2.37 1.80
N ASN A 62 -12.15 -1.58 0.90
CA ASN A 62 -12.81 -1.10 -0.32
C ASN A 62 -13.02 -2.23 -1.35
N LEU A 63 -12.10 -3.20 -1.43
CA LEU A 63 -12.26 -4.41 -2.26
C LEU A 63 -13.45 -5.29 -1.82
N LEU A 64 -13.86 -5.22 -0.55
CA LEU A 64 -14.96 -6.02 0.02
C LEU A 64 -16.31 -5.30 0.04
N SER A 65 -16.34 -4.00 -0.25
CA SER A 65 -17.56 -3.20 -0.33
C SER A 65 -18.02 -3.12 -1.80
N MET A 66 -19.06 -3.88 -2.16
CA MET A 66 -19.72 -3.83 -3.47
C MET A 66 -20.33 -2.46 -3.84
N ALA A 67 -20.19 -1.44 -2.99
CA ALA A 67 -20.75 -0.12 -3.19
C ALA A 67 -19.65 0.91 -3.50
N GLY A 68 -19.56 1.29 -4.77
CA GLY A 68 -19.15 2.63 -5.17
C GLY A 68 -17.87 2.70 -5.99
N GLU A 69 -18.02 2.55 -7.31
CA GLU A 69 -17.35 3.37 -8.33
C GLU A 69 -15.91 3.81 -8.02
N TRP A 70 -14.92 2.91 -8.19
CA TRP A 70 -13.62 3.36 -8.70
C TRP A 70 -13.77 3.61 -10.20
N ALA A 71 -14.65 4.54 -10.57
CA ALA A 71 -14.77 5.03 -11.94
C ALA A 71 -13.53 5.87 -12.24
N GLY A 72 -12.39 5.20 -12.45
CA GLY A 72 -11.06 5.79 -12.46
C GLY A 72 -10.43 5.79 -11.07
N PHE A 73 -9.18 5.36 -11.00
CA PHE A 73 -8.33 5.50 -9.83
C PHE A 73 -8.16 6.98 -9.48
N ASP A 74 -8.85 7.48 -8.44
CA ASP A 74 -8.68 8.86 -7.96
C ASP A 74 -7.52 8.90 -6.95
N GLU A 75 -6.35 9.30 -7.44
CA GLU A 75 -5.15 9.49 -6.63
C GLU A 75 -5.38 10.41 -5.43
N ALA A 76 -6.16 11.48 -5.59
CA ALA A 76 -6.40 12.44 -4.51
C ALA A 76 -7.24 11.81 -3.40
N ALA A 77 -8.25 11.02 -3.77
CA ALA A 77 -9.07 10.27 -2.81
C ALA A 77 -8.23 9.21 -2.06
N VAL A 78 -7.38 8.47 -2.77
CA VAL A 78 -6.43 7.50 -2.18
C VAL A 78 -5.53 8.19 -1.17
N LEU A 79 -4.84 9.25 -1.58
CA LEU A 79 -3.89 9.97 -0.74
C LEU A 79 -4.58 10.56 0.50
N ALA A 80 -5.79 11.10 0.37
CA ALA A 80 -6.56 11.60 1.50
C ALA A 80 -6.93 10.48 2.50
N ALA A 81 -7.40 9.34 1.98
CA ALA A 81 -7.81 8.21 2.81
C ALA A 81 -6.61 7.55 3.52
N VAL A 82 -5.52 7.28 2.79
CA VAL A 82 -4.29 6.71 3.34
C VAL A 82 -3.62 7.67 4.30
N SER A 83 -3.56 8.97 4.00
CA SER A 83 -3.04 9.97 4.94
C SER A 83 -3.84 10.01 6.24
N LYS A 84 -5.17 9.92 6.16
CA LYS A 84 -6.04 9.84 7.35
C LYS A 84 -5.74 8.57 8.15
N GLN A 85 -5.50 7.43 7.47
CA GLN A 85 -5.15 6.17 8.12
C GLN A 85 -3.78 6.21 8.79
N ALA A 86 -2.75 6.72 8.11
CA ALA A 86 -1.39 6.86 8.64
C ALA A 86 -1.33 7.79 9.87
N ALA A 87 -2.24 8.76 9.96
CA ALA A 87 -2.38 9.62 11.13
C ALA A 87 -3.03 8.93 12.34
N LYS A 88 -3.73 7.80 12.15
CA LYS A 88 -4.37 7.09 13.26
C LYS A 88 -3.33 6.29 14.04
N ASN A 89 -3.34 6.46 15.36
CA ASN A 89 -2.53 5.67 16.28
C ASN A 89 -3.24 4.34 16.63
N VAL A 90 -3.50 3.48 15.63
CA VAL A 90 -4.34 2.28 15.80
C VAL A 90 -3.57 1.13 16.44
N LYS A 91 -3.57 1.08 17.77
CA LYS A 91 -3.00 -0.04 18.56
C LYS A 91 -3.80 -1.36 18.49
N ILE A 92 -4.93 -1.40 17.77
CA ILE A 92 -5.79 -2.59 17.71
C ILE A 92 -5.21 -3.66 16.76
N ARG A 93 -4.55 -3.25 15.66
CA ARG A 93 -3.84 -4.17 14.74
C ARG A 93 -2.43 -4.53 15.21
N THR A 94 -2.03 -4.11 16.42
CA THR A 94 -0.70 -4.36 17.00
C THR A 94 -0.70 -5.48 18.04
N ARG A 95 -1.85 -6.11 18.32
CA ARG A 95 -1.94 -7.28 19.22
C ARG A 95 -1.72 -8.57 18.46
N PHE A 96 -0.80 -9.39 18.95
CA PHE A 96 -0.70 -10.79 18.56
C PHE A 96 -1.98 -11.54 19.01
N PRO A 97 -2.52 -12.51 18.24
CA PRO A 97 -2.09 -12.99 16.92
C PRO A 97 -2.69 -12.21 15.72
N ILE A 98 -3.56 -11.23 15.98
CA ILE A 98 -4.31 -10.50 14.96
C ILE A 98 -3.38 -9.78 13.97
N ARG A 99 -2.30 -9.15 14.46
CA ARG A 99 -1.29 -8.52 13.61
C ARG A 99 -0.68 -9.50 12.61
N TRP A 100 -0.31 -10.69 13.07
CA TRP A 100 0.35 -11.69 12.26
C TRP A 100 -0.60 -12.25 11.20
N LEU A 101 -1.85 -12.57 11.58
CA LEU A 101 -2.87 -13.01 10.62
C LEU A 101 -3.14 -11.94 9.56
N TRP A 102 -3.18 -10.67 9.96
CA TRP A 102 -3.34 -9.54 9.05
C TRP A 102 -2.17 -9.44 8.07
N GLN A 103 -0.92 -9.43 8.57
CA GLN A 103 0.27 -9.36 7.72
C GLN A 103 0.30 -10.52 6.72
N ARG A 104 -0.01 -11.74 7.17
CA ARG A 104 -0.09 -12.90 6.28
C ARG A 104 -1.20 -12.80 5.24
N GLY A 105 -2.33 -12.19 5.58
CA GLY A 105 -3.41 -11.94 4.62
C GLY A 105 -2.99 -10.96 3.53
N ILE A 106 -2.32 -9.87 3.91
CA ILE A 106 -1.77 -8.92 2.94
C ILE A 106 -0.66 -9.55 2.10
N ASP A 107 0.26 -10.29 2.73
CA ASP A 107 1.31 -11.01 2.01
C ASP A 107 0.71 -11.98 1.00
N TYR A 108 -0.28 -12.78 1.38
CA TYR A 108 -0.93 -13.70 0.44
C TYR A 108 -1.48 -12.98 -0.80
N PHE A 109 -2.03 -11.78 -0.64
CA PHE A 109 -2.57 -10.99 -1.74
C PHE A 109 -1.46 -10.33 -2.60
N ASN A 110 -0.38 -9.84 -1.97
CA ASN A 110 0.63 -9.00 -2.62
C ASN A 110 1.99 -9.70 -2.86
N GLU A 111 2.17 -10.95 -2.42
CA GLU A 111 3.48 -11.62 -2.42
C GLU A 111 4.07 -11.75 -3.82
N ASP A 112 3.26 -12.08 -4.83
CA ASP A 112 3.73 -12.15 -6.21
C ASP A 112 4.21 -10.79 -6.72
N TYR A 113 3.46 -9.72 -6.43
CA TYR A 113 3.84 -8.36 -6.80
C TYR A 113 5.12 -7.91 -6.09
N PHE A 114 5.23 -8.13 -4.78
CA PHE A 114 6.45 -7.82 -4.05
C PHE A 114 7.65 -8.62 -4.55
N ARG A 115 7.47 -9.90 -4.92
CA ARG A 115 8.54 -10.69 -5.54
C ARG A 115 8.97 -10.08 -6.86
N ARG A 116 8.04 -9.70 -7.75
CA ARG A 116 8.37 -9.10 -9.05
C ARG A 116 9.08 -7.75 -8.93
N VAL A 117 8.63 -6.91 -7.99
CA VAL A 117 9.24 -5.59 -7.76
C VAL A 117 10.65 -5.70 -7.20
N PHE A 118 10.90 -6.61 -6.24
CA PHE A 118 12.20 -6.71 -5.57
C PHE A 118 13.16 -7.76 -6.15
N ALA A 119 12.74 -8.53 -7.15
CA ALA A 119 13.61 -9.48 -7.86
C ALA A 119 14.32 -8.89 -9.08
N SER A 120 14.03 -7.64 -9.43
CA SER A 120 14.56 -6.94 -10.62
C SER A 120 15.83 -6.15 -10.33
#